data_AF-A0A2P5HKS9-F1
#
_entry.id   AF-A0A2P5HKS9-F1
#
_cell.length_a   1.000
_cell.length_b   1.000
_cell.length_c   1.000
_cell.angle_alpha   90.00
_cell.angle_beta   90.00
_cell.angle_gamma   90.00
#
_symmetry.space_group_name_H-M   'P 1'
#
loop_
_entity.id
_entity.type
_entity.pdbx_description
1 polymer ?
#
loop_
_entity_poly.entity_id
_entity_poly.type
_entity_poly.pdbx_seq_one_letter_code
_entity_poly.pdbx_strand_id
1 'polypeptide(L)'
;MPWEDLLSKDIELLETGELSDATITCGDTTWNVHKSIISRCEWFKKALSGNFQVNDFALYLHGAARSLSTDTAAVVQEAWTNNVDIHADDFSPDLVDAVIRFIYSGAVDVEKLNTNDSLVDACVRVWVIADFLVLKELQTEAIKLLEEHFDEKMKVMCVMDANDEPAADMALLDFNTFLDQTFAGITTAFTTYPHSSPCQDVLVSFFHAIRAAVFGSKDFSLFMAHAPHEFSHELLMATLDGKQSKWVHDGEGSEYRRLERNDECTGCGCPNDIPQTRWAVNPRFSGSNLVFWRCISCHKEKGSQAA
;
A
#
# COMPACT_ATOMS: atom_id res chain seq x y z
N MET A 1 -22.37 -21.39 19.07
CA MET A 1 -22.52 -20.98 17.66
C MET A 1 -21.18 -20.38 17.26
N PRO A 2 -20.49 -20.93 16.26
CA PRO A 2 -19.26 -20.31 15.75
C PRO A 2 -19.56 -18.88 15.29
N TRP A 3 -18.63 -17.96 15.50
CA TRP A 3 -18.76 -16.55 15.13
C TRP A 3 -18.88 -16.35 13.61
N GLU A 4 -18.34 -17.30 12.84
CA GLU A 4 -18.45 -17.38 11.38
C GLU A 4 -19.92 -17.49 10.90
N ASP A 5 -20.77 -18.24 11.61
CA ASP A 5 -22.20 -18.41 11.28
C ASP A 5 -23.04 -17.16 11.55
N LEU A 6 -22.55 -16.23 12.38
CA LEU A 6 -23.25 -14.97 12.69
C LEU A 6 -22.94 -13.90 11.63
N LEU A 7 -21.68 -13.79 11.20
CA LEU A 7 -21.26 -12.83 10.17
C LEU A 7 -21.87 -13.16 8.79
N SER A 8 -22.03 -14.45 8.48
CA SER A 8 -22.71 -14.88 7.25
C SER A 8 -24.20 -14.52 7.22
N LYS A 9 -24.85 -14.30 8.37
CA LYS A 9 -26.26 -13.87 8.43
C LYS A 9 -26.40 -12.36 8.38
N ASP A 10 -25.42 -11.64 8.91
CA ASP A 10 -25.40 -10.19 8.84
C ASP A 10 -25.34 -9.74 7.37
N ILE A 11 -24.47 -10.33 6.54
CA ILE A 11 -24.35 -9.93 5.13
C ILE A 11 -25.66 -10.12 4.34
N GLU A 12 -26.43 -11.18 4.64
CA GLU A 12 -27.76 -11.39 4.03
C GLU A 12 -28.74 -10.27 4.38
N LEU A 13 -28.68 -9.72 5.59
CA LEU A 13 -29.48 -8.56 5.99
C LEU A 13 -29.12 -7.32 5.17
N LEU A 14 -27.83 -7.08 4.91
CA LEU A 14 -27.39 -5.98 4.05
C LEU A 14 -27.92 -6.12 2.63
N GLU A 15 -27.83 -7.33 2.06
CA GLU A 15 -28.20 -7.58 0.66
C GLU A 15 -29.73 -7.52 0.43
N THR A 16 -30.51 -7.93 1.42
CA THR A 16 -31.98 -7.89 1.35
C THR A 16 -32.56 -6.56 1.82
N GLY A 17 -31.87 -5.85 2.72
CA GLY A 17 -32.38 -4.67 3.41
C GLY A 17 -33.51 -4.97 4.41
N GLU A 18 -33.79 -6.24 4.70
CA GLU A 18 -34.89 -6.64 5.59
C GLU A 18 -34.64 -6.14 7.01
N LEU A 19 -35.58 -5.39 7.59
CA LEU A 19 -35.48 -4.76 8.92
C LEU A 19 -34.46 -3.62 9.03
N SER A 20 -34.00 -3.08 7.90
CA SER A 20 -33.19 -1.85 7.89
C SER A 20 -33.93 -0.69 8.55
N ASP A 21 -33.18 0.11 9.32
CA ASP A 21 -33.67 1.23 10.11
C ASP A 21 -32.85 2.52 9.91
N ALA A 22 -31.91 2.48 8.95
CA ALA A 22 -31.15 3.62 8.46
C ALA A 22 -30.73 3.43 6.99
N THR A 23 -30.29 4.52 6.36
CA THR A 23 -29.72 4.53 5.01
C THR A 23 -28.36 5.22 5.01
N ILE A 24 -27.48 4.77 4.13
CA ILE A 24 -26.25 5.48 3.76
C ILE A 24 -26.37 5.84 2.28
N THR A 25 -26.07 7.08 1.93
CA THR A 25 -26.05 7.57 0.54
C THR A 25 -24.62 7.94 0.14
N CYS A 26 -24.23 7.59 -1.10
CA CYS A 26 -22.98 8.02 -1.71
C CYS A 26 -23.19 8.19 -3.21
N GLY A 27 -23.25 9.44 -3.69
CA GLY A 27 -23.61 9.74 -5.07
C GLY A 27 -25.01 9.22 -5.40
N ASP A 28 -25.12 8.40 -6.45
CA ASP A 28 -26.39 7.78 -6.88
C ASP A 28 -26.68 6.45 -6.18
N THR A 29 -25.79 5.98 -5.29
CA THR A 29 -25.92 4.70 -4.60
C THR A 29 -26.48 4.91 -3.19
N THR A 30 -27.39 4.02 -2.78
CA THR A 30 -27.99 4.04 -1.44
C THR A 30 -27.99 2.63 -0.87
N TRP A 31 -27.54 2.47 0.37
CA TRP A 31 -27.55 1.22 1.11
C TRP A 31 -28.55 1.30 2.25
N ASN A 32 -29.44 0.30 2.31
CA ASN A 32 -30.32 0.09 3.46
C ASN A 32 -29.51 -0.65 4.55
N VAL A 33 -29.32 -0.01 5.70
CA VAL A 33 -28.45 -0.53 6.76
C VAL A 33 -29.17 -0.66 8.10
N HIS A 34 -28.58 -1.47 8.98
CA HIS A 34 -29.06 -1.74 10.33
C HIS A 34 -28.19 -0.97 11.31
N LYS A 35 -28.79 -0.05 12.07
CA LYS A 35 -28.10 0.76 13.08
C LYS A 35 -27.34 -0.12 14.07
N SER A 36 -27.92 -1.25 14.48
CA SER A 36 -27.31 -2.20 15.42
C SER A 36 -26.01 -2.82 14.88
N ILE A 37 -25.90 -3.00 13.57
CA ILE A 37 -24.71 -3.59 12.92
C ILE A 37 -23.72 -2.49 12.53
N ILE A 38 -24.17 -1.44 11.83
CA ILE A 38 -23.29 -0.36 11.36
C ILE A 38 -22.63 0.39 12.52
N SER A 39 -23.24 0.41 13.71
CA SER A 39 -22.66 0.97 14.94
C SER A 39 -21.44 0.21 15.47
N ARG A 40 -21.03 -0.92 14.85
CA ARG A 40 -19.71 -1.52 15.05
C ARG A 40 -18.58 -0.56 14.66
N CYS A 41 -18.86 0.36 13.74
CA CYS A 41 -18.00 1.49 13.42
C CYS A 41 -18.36 2.69 14.31
N GLU A 42 -17.40 3.17 15.10
CA GLU A 42 -17.62 4.28 16.03
C GLU A 42 -17.98 5.60 15.32
N TRP A 43 -17.54 5.80 14.07
CA TRP A 43 -17.94 6.94 13.26
C TRP A 43 -19.44 6.89 12.94
N PHE A 44 -19.93 5.77 12.39
CA PHE A 44 -21.35 5.60 12.07
C PHE A 44 -22.24 5.61 13.32
N LYS A 45 -21.75 5.02 14.42
CA LYS A 45 -22.43 5.08 15.71
C LYS A 45 -22.64 6.53 16.14
N LYS A 46 -21.63 7.40 16.04
CA LYS A 46 -21.76 8.83 16.38
C LYS A 46 -22.70 9.56 15.41
N ALA A 47 -22.58 9.30 14.11
CA ALA A 47 -23.45 9.87 13.09
C ALA A 47 -24.94 9.54 13.33
N LEU A 48 -25.24 8.30 13.73
CA LEU A 48 -26.60 7.78 13.86
C LEU A 48 -27.20 7.82 15.28
N SER A 49 -26.38 8.07 16.32
CA SER A 49 -26.83 8.14 17.72
C SER A 49 -26.74 9.52 18.36
N GLY A 50 -26.11 10.50 17.70
CA GLY A 50 -25.71 11.76 18.31
C GLY A 50 -26.36 13.03 17.75
N ASN A 51 -26.03 14.16 18.37
CA ASN A 51 -26.24 15.51 17.84
C ASN A 51 -25.13 15.91 16.83
N PHE A 52 -24.67 14.99 15.98
CA PHE A 52 -23.46 15.18 15.16
C PHE A 52 -23.56 16.44 14.27
N GLN A 53 -22.59 17.35 14.39
CA GLN A 53 -22.46 18.56 13.57
C GLN A 53 -21.23 18.42 12.68
N VAL A 54 -21.43 18.12 11.40
CA VAL A 54 -20.34 18.11 10.41
C VAL A 54 -20.12 19.55 9.94
N ASN A 55 -19.31 20.31 10.66
CA ASN A 55 -18.88 21.65 10.23
C ASN A 55 -17.36 21.78 10.05
N ASP A 56 -16.57 20.71 10.20
CA ASP A 56 -15.10 20.81 10.26
C ASP A 56 -14.36 19.95 9.21
N PHE A 57 -15.05 19.58 8.12
CA PHE A 57 -14.50 18.72 7.06
C PHE A 57 -13.57 19.47 6.08
N ALA A 58 -13.85 20.75 5.83
CA ALA A 58 -13.11 21.57 4.87
C ALA A 58 -11.65 21.88 5.29
N LEU A 59 -11.28 21.61 6.54
CA LEU A 59 -9.95 21.92 7.07
C LEU A 59 -8.94 20.76 6.96
N TYR A 60 -9.39 19.51 6.86
CA TYR A 60 -8.49 18.35 6.90
C TYR A 60 -8.00 17.89 5.52
N LEU A 61 -8.79 18.03 4.45
CA LEU A 61 -8.39 17.57 3.11
C LEU A 61 -7.73 18.64 2.22
N HIS A 62 -7.89 19.94 2.49
CA HIS A 62 -7.57 20.97 1.49
C HIS A 62 -6.66 22.13 1.87
N GLY A 63 -6.10 22.22 3.08
CA GLY A 63 -5.00 23.15 3.38
C GLY A 63 -5.21 24.62 2.96
N ALA A 64 -6.46 25.07 2.76
CA ALA A 64 -6.79 26.36 2.19
C ALA A 64 -7.99 26.96 2.92
N ALA A 65 -7.70 27.91 3.81
CA ALA A 65 -8.70 28.76 4.41
C ALA A 65 -9.43 29.56 3.32
N ARG A 66 -10.69 29.21 3.03
CA ARG A 66 -11.63 30.16 2.40
C ARG A 66 -12.57 30.69 3.46
N SER A 67 -12.61 32.02 3.53
CA SER A 67 -13.36 32.81 4.49
C SER A 67 -14.86 32.52 4.43
N LEU A 68 -15.46 32.43 5.61
CA LEU A 68 -16.90 32.34 5.83
C LEU A 68 -17.68 33.39 5.02
N SER A 69 -18.63 32.92 4.22
CA SER A 69 -19.93 33.57 4.10
C SER A 69 -20.94 32.72 4.85
N THR A 70 -21.40 33.23 5.98
CA THR A 70 -22.51 32.71 6.76
C THR A 70 -23.79 32.83 5.95
N ASP A 71 -24.22 31.76 5.31
CA ASP A 71 -25.62 31.55 4.96
C ASP A 71 -26.05 30.20 5.52
N THR A 72 -27.08 30.28 6.37
CA THR A 72 -27.73 29.20 7.11
C THR A 72 -28.38 28.18 6.17
N ALA A 73 -27.59 27.32 5.57
CA ALA A 73 -28.06 26.10 4.91
C ALA A 73 -28.13 24.97 5.94
N ALA A 74 -29.37 24.63 6.32
CA ALA A 74 -29.83 23.43 6.99
C ALA A 74 -28.75 22.51 7.60
N VAL A 75 -28.52 22.69 8.91
CA VAL A 75 -27.86 21.72 9.78
C VAL A 75 -28.75 20.47 9.85
N VAL A 76 -28.70 19.61 8.83
CA VAL A 76 -29.39 18.31 8.84
C VAL A 76 -28.55 17.37 9.69
N GLN A 77 -29.07 17.09 10.86
CA GLN A 77 -28.48 16.24 11.87
C GLN A 77 -28.82 14.79 11.48
N GLU A 78 -27.91 14.07 10.83
CA GLU A 78 -28.09 12.73 10.23
C GLU A 78 -28.83 11.72 11.14
N ALA A 79 -28.67 11.85 12.46
CA ALA A 79 -29.37 11.06 13.47
C ALA A 79 -30.90 11.20 13.45
N TRP A 80 -31.46 12.30 12.94
CA TRP A 80 -32.91 12.53 12.86
C TRP A 80 -33.52 12.00 11.58
N THR A 81 -32.76 12.03 10.48
CA THR A 81 -33.19 11.52 9.18
C THR A 81 -32.95 10.02 9.06
N ASN A 82 -32.12 9.44 9.93
CA ASN A 82 -31.58 8.08 9.79
C ASN A 82 -30.87 7.89 8.44
N ASN A 83 -30.39 8.98 7.84
CA ASN A 83 -29.67 8.97 6.58
C ASN A 83 -28.31 9.62 6.79
N VAL A 84 -27.26 8.88 6.49
CA VAL A 84 -25.87 9.36 6.48
C VAL A 84 -25.47 9.62 5.04
N ASP A 85 -24.92 10.79 4.74
CA ASP A 85 -24.47 11.13 3.40
C ASP A 85 -22.94 11.16 3.35
N ILE A 86 -22.36 10.28 2.54
CA ILE A 86 -20.93 10.26 2.23
C ILE A 86 -20.78 10.89 0.84
N HIS A 87 -20.06 12.00 0.75
CA HIS A 87 -19.90 12.68 -0.53
C HIS A 87 -19.07 11.84 -1.50
N ALA A 88 -19.59 11.68 -2.72
CA ALA A 88 -18.91 10.94 -3.79
C ALA A 88 -17.57 11.59 -4.23
N ASP A 89 -17.39 12.87 -3.91
CA ASP A 89 -16.14 13.61 -4.12
C ASP A 89 -15.04 13.16 -3.12
N ASP A 90 -15.43 12.65 -1.94
CA ASP A 90 -14.50 12.15 -0.93
C ASP A 90 -14.18 10.67 -1.17
N PHE A 91 -15.21 9.85 -1.45
CA PHE A 91 -15.06 8.40 -1.65
C PHE A 91 -15.97 7.87 -2.75
N SER A 92 -15.48 6.93 -3.56
CA SER A 92 -16.31 6.28 -4.58
C SER A 92 -17.36 5.37 -3.94
N PRO A 93 -18.53 5.18 -4.57
CA PRO A 93 -19.55 4.26 -4.09
C PRO A 93 -19.04 2.82 -3.88
N ASP A 94 -18.14 2.35 -4.75
CA ASP A 94 -17.55 1.00 -4.63
C ASP A 94 -16.70 0.85 -3.36
N LEU A 95 -15.96 1.91 -3.01
CA LEU A 95 -15.15 1.93 -1.79
C LEU A 95 -16.03 1.97 -0.54
N VAL A 96 -17.12 2.74 -0.57
CA VAL A 96 -18.11 2.78 0.49
C VAL A 96 -18.80 1.41 0.64
N ASP A 97 -19.19 0.77 -0.46
CA ASP A 97 -19.76 -0.59 -0.45
C ASP A 97 -18.81 -1.59 0.22
N ALA A 98 -17.52 -1.55 -0.14
CA ALA A 98 -16.51 -2.43 0.44
C ALA A 98 -16.40 -2.28 1.96
N VAL A 99 -16.43 -1.04 2.48
CA VAL A 99 -16.40 -0.80 3.94
C VAL A 99 -17.68 -1.27 4.60
N ILE A 100 -18.85 -0.97 4.02
CA ILE A 100 -20.13 -1.42 4.58
C ILE A 100 -20.14 -2.94 4.64
N ARG A 101 -19.79 -3.62 3.55
CA ARG A 101 -19.69 -5.08 3.53
C ARG A 101 -18.72 -5.61 4.59
N PHE A 102 -17.56 -4.99 4.76
CA PHE A 102 -16.61 -5.36 5.81
C PHE A 102 -17.22 -5.25 7.22
N ILE A 103 -18.02 -4.21 7.51
CA ILE A 103 -18.67 -4.06 8.83
C ILE A 103 -19.67 -5.21 9.10
N TYR A 104 -20.30 -5.72 8.04
CA TYR A 104 -21.25 -6.82 8.13
C TYR A 104 -20.57 -8.20 8.16
N SER A 105 -19.59 -8.43 7.30
CA SER A 105 -18.94 -9.74 7.10
C SER A 105 -17.70 -9.96 7.98
N GLY A 106 -17.06 -8.89 8.45
CA GLY A 106 -15.74 -8.92 9.08
C GLY A 106 -14.59 -9.25 8.13
N ALA A 107 -14.84 -9.32 6.82
CA ALA A 107 -13.86 -9.72 5.81
C ALA A 107 -13.87 -8.76 4.61
N VAL A 108 -12.68 -8.50 4.08
CA VAL A 108 -12.50 -7.65 2.90
C VAL A 108 -12.65 -8.51 1.65
N ASP A 109 -13.57 -8.12 0.77
CA ASP A 109 -13.79 -8.77 -0.51
C ASP A 109 -12.81 -8.22 -1.55
N VAL A 110 -11.64 -8.88 -1.67
CA VAL A 110 -10.54 -8.46 -2.54
C VAL A 110 -10.97 -8.43 -4.02
N GLU A 111 -11.87 -9.32 -4.43
CA GLU A 111 -12.36 -9.36 -5.81
C GLU A 111 -13.17 -8.12 -6.16
N LYS A 112 -13.96 -7.61 -5.20
CA LYS A 112 -14.74 -6.38 -5.36
C LYS A 112 -13.89 -5.11 -5.21
N LEU A 113 -12.74 -5.19 -4.55
CA LEU A 113 -11.80 -4.06 -4.49
C LEU A 113 -11.07 -3.81 -5.80
N ASN A 114 -10.96 -4.84 -6.65
CA ASN A 114 -10.26 -4.77 -7.94
C ASN A 114 -11.10 -4.07 -9.03
N THR A 115 -11.52 -2.84 -8.75
CA THR A 115 -12.37 -1.99 -9.58
C THR A 115 -11.58 -1.33 -10.70
N ASN A 116 -11.07 -2.07 -11.69
CA ASN A 116 -10.18 -1.57 -12.77
C ASN A 116 -8.85 -0.92 -12.32
N ASP A 117 -8.76 -0.46 -11.06
CA ASP A 117 -7.58 0.07 -10.40
C ASP A 117 -6.70 -1.09 -9.89
N SER A 118 -5.39 -0.83 -9.72
CA SER A 118 -4.48 -1.83 -9.17
C SER A 118 -4.87 -2.23 -7.74
N LEU A 119 -4.60 -3.48 -7.33
CA LEU A 119 -4.81 -3.90 -5.94
C LEU A 119 -4.03 -3.02 -4.94
N VAL A 120 -2.85 -2.53 -5.33
CA VAL A 120 -2.04 -1.61 -4.52
C VAL A 120 -2.81 -0.30 -4.26
N ASP A 121 -3.36 0.30 -5.33
CA ASP A 121 -4.19 1.51 -5.24
C ASP A 121 -5.44 1.27 -4.39
N ALA A 122 -6.13 0.15 -4.60
CA ALA A 122 -7.30 -0.23 -3.84
C ALA A 122 -6.99 -0.37 -2.34
N CYS A 123 -5.89 -1.02 -1.97
CA CYS A 123 -5.48 -1.15 -0.56
C CYS A 123 -5.21 0.21 0.09
N VAL A 124 -4.58 1.15 -0.63
CA VAL A 124 -4.35 2.52 -0.13
C VAL A 124 -5.68 3.21 0.11
N ARG A 125 -6.61 3.17 -0.85
CA ARG A 125 -7.93 3.81 -0.71
C ARG A 125 -8.76 3.20 0.43
N VAL A 126 -8.74 1.87 0.57
CA VAL A 126 -9.40 1.16 1.67
C VAL A 126 -8.82 1.59 3.01
N TRP A 127 -7.50 1.71 3.10
CA TRP A 127 -6.86 2.22 4.31
C TRP A 127 -7.30 3.64 4.64
N VAL A 128 -7.37 4.52 3.64
CA VAL A 128 -7.77 5.94 3.81
C VAL A 128 -9.21 6.07 4.31
N ILE A 129 -10.17 5.38 3.67
CA ILE A 129 -11.56 5.42 4.13
C ILE A 129 -11.71 4.77 5.52
N ALA A 130 -10.92 3.74 5.82
CA ALA A 130 -10.88 3.13 7.13
C ALA A 130 -10.28 4.07 8.19
N ASP A 131 -9.35 4.96 7.82
CA ASP A 131 -8.88 6.02 8.70
C ASP A 131 -9.90 7.10 8.94
N PHE A 132 -10.56 7.54 7.87
CA PHE A 132 -11.66 8.48 7.95
C PHE A 132 -12.79 7.97 8.87
N LEU A 133 -13.19 6.71 8.74
CA LEU A 133 -14.24 6.08 9.53
C LEU A 133 -13.74 5.54 10.89
N VAL A 134 -12.45 5.70 11.21
CA VAL A 134 -11.83 5.25 12.46
C VAL A 134 -11.99 3.73 12.68
N LEU A 135 -11.88 2.94 11.62
CA LEU A 135 -12.04 1.48 11.60
C LEU A 135 -10.67 0.79 11.58
N LYS A 136 -10.08 0.60 12.76
CA LYS A 136 -8.68 0.13 12.92
C LYS A 136 -8.45 -1.29 12.44
N GLU A 137 -9.46 -2.14 12.52
CA GLU A 137 -9.43 -3.51 12.02
C GLU A 137 -9.28 -3.51 10.48
N LEU A 138 -10.01 -2.64 9.79
CA LEU A 138 -9.92 -2.52 8.34
C LEU A 138 -8.61 -1.88 7.89
N GLN A 139 -8.08 -0.89 8.63
CA GLN A 139 -6.72 -0.36 8.38
C GLN A 139 -5.68 -1.49 8.44
N THR A 140 -5.79 -2.37 9.43
CA THR A 140 -4.85 -3.49 9.62
C THR A 140 -4.99 -4.50 8.48
N GLU A 141 -6.22 -4.86 8.09
CA GLU A 141 -6.45 -5.80 7.00
C GLU A 141 -5.99 -5.24 5.65
N ALA A 142 -6.18 -3.94 5.38
CA ALA A 142 -5.70 -3.31 4.15
C ALA A 142 -4.17 -3.35 4.03
N ILE A 143 -3.44 -3.10 5.13
CA ILE A 143 -1.98 -3.23 5.17
C ILE A 143 -1.55 -4.68 4.96
N LYS A 144 -2.22 -5.62 5.63
CA LYS A 144 -1.94 -7.06 5.49
C LYS A 144 -2.15 -7.53 4.05
N LEU A 145 -3.26 -7.16 3.40
CA LEU A 145 -3.53 -7.49 2.00
C LEU A 145 -2.47 -6.93 1.06
N LEU A 146 -2.06 -5.68 1.28
CA LEU A 146 -0.98 -5.06 0.50
C LEU A 146 0.35 -5.82 0.66
N GLU A 147 0.67 -6.20 1.89
CA GLU A 147 1.85 -6.99 2.21
C GLU A 147 1.83 -8.40 1.62
N GLU A 148 0.70 -9.11 1.70
CA GLU A 148 0.50 -10.45 1.13
C GLU A 148 0.63 -10.41 -0.40
N HIS A 149 0.06 -9.39 -1.05
CA HIS A 149 0.23 -9.18 -2.48
C HIS A 149 1.71 -9.03 -2.87
N PHE A 150 2.47 -8.26 -2.09
CA PHE A 150 3.90 -8.11 -2.31
C PHE A 150 4.68 -9.39 -2.01
N ASP A 151 4.31 -10.17 -0.99
CA ASP A 151 4.89 -11.48 -0.72
C ASP A 151 4.74 -12.43 -1.92
N GLU A 152 3.55 -12.48 -2.53
CA GLU A 152 3.31 -13.29 -3.74
C GLU A 152 4.18 -12.85 -4.90
N LYS A 153 4.28 -11.54 -5.16
CA LYS A 153 5.11 -11.00 -6.24
C LYS A 153 6.60 -11.18 -5.98
N MET A 154 7.04 -11.11 -4.73
CA MET A 154 8.41 -11.47 -4.32
C MET A 154 8.76 -12.92 -4.65
N LYS A 155 7.86 -13.87 -4.40
CA LYS A 155 8.08 -15.29 -4.74
C LYS A 155 8.35 -15.45 -6.23
N VAL A 156 7.54 -14.82 -7.07
CA VAL A 156 7.71 -14.86 -8.54
C VAL A 156 9.07 -14.29 -8.95
N MET A 157 9.44 -13.11 -8.45
CA MET A 157 10.73 -12.47 -8.76
C MET A 157 11.95 -13.27 -8.28
N CYS A 158 11.83 -14.06 -7.21
CA CYS A 158 12.93 -14.91 -6.73
C CYS A 158 13.10 -16.17 -7.57
N VAL A 159 12.02 -16.71 -8.14
CA VAL A 159 12.06 -17.94 -8.95
C VAL A 159 12.54 -17.69 -10.38
N MET A 160 12.29 -16.50 -10.95
CA MET A 160 12.72 -16.13 -12.30
C MET A 160 14.25 -16.14 -12.51
N ASP A 161 15.02 -16.08 -11.42
CA ASP A 161 16.48 -16.11 -11.44
C ASP A 161 17.07 -17.52 -11.62
N ALA A 162 16.26 -18.57 -11.42
CA ALA A 162 16.77 -19.93 -11.21
C ALA A 162 16.63 -20.87 -12.43
N ASN A 163 15.84 -20.54 -13.46
CA ASN A 163 15.56 -21.47 -14.56
C ASN A 163 15.58 -20.78 -15.95
N ASP A 164 16.38 -21.32 -16.88
CA ASP A 164 16.57 -20.83 -18.26
C ASP A 164 15.29 -20.88 -19.14
N GLU A 165 14.95 -19.70 -19.68
CA GLU A 165 14.40 -19.35 -21.01
C GLU A 165 13.53 -20.39 -21.75
N PRO A 166 12.18 -20.30 -21.66
CA PRO A 166 11.42 -19.53 -22.67
C PRO A 166 10.14 -18.83 -22.15
N ALA A 167 9.89 -18.83 -20.83
CA ALA A 167 8.76 -18.11 -20.21
C ALA A 167 9.08 -16.63 -19.88
N ALA A 168 10.28 -16.17 -20.22
CA ALA A 168 10.83 -14.88 -19.82
C ALA A 168 9.99 -13.69 -20.33
N ASP A 169 9.54 -13.71 -21.59
CA ASP A 169 8.79 -12.58 -22.16
C ASP A 169 7.42 -12.37 -21.48
N MET A 170 6.71 -13.46 -21.18
CA MET A 170 5.41 -13.38 -20.51
C MET A 170 5.56 -12.95 -19.05
N ALA A 171 6.59 -13.45 -18.36
CA ALA A 171 6.89 -13.09 -16.99
C ALA A 171 7.42 -11.65 -16.87
N LEU A 172 8.17 -11.16 -17.86
CA LEU A 172 8.58 -9.75 -17.96
C LEU A 172 7.37 -8.82 -18.18
N LEU A 173 6.42 -9.22 -19.04
CA LEU A 173 5.19 -8.43 -19.24
C LEU A 173 4.33 -8.37 -17.96
N ASP A 174 4.19 -9.47 -17.22
CA ASP A 174 3.51 -9.49 -15.93
C ASP A 174 4.24 -8.61 -14.91
N PHE A 175 5.58 -8.64 -14.88
CA PHE A 175 6.38 -7.81 -13.98
C PHE A 175 6.25 -6.32 -14.29
N ASN A 176 6.29 -5.91 -15.56
CA ASN A 176 6.11 -4.51 -15.93
C ASN A 176 4.69 -4.02 -15.62
N THR A 177 3.67 -4.85 -15.90
CA THR A 177 2.28 -4.54 -15.54
C THR A 177 2.16 -4.35 -14.02
N PHE A 178 2.80 -5.22 -13.24
CA PHE A 178 2.86 -5.09 -11.79
C PHE A 178 3.58 -3.81 -11.33
N LEU A 179 4.70 -3.44 -11.97
CA LEU A 179 5.40 -2.20 -11.65
C LEU A 179 4.54 -0.97 -11.94
N ASP A 180 3.89 -0.91 -13.10
CA ASP A 180 2.98 0.19 -13.45
C ASP A 180 1.83 0.33 -12.45
N GLN A 181 1.24 -0.79 -12.06
CA GLN A 181 0.23 -0.87 -11.00
C GLN A 181 0.77 -0.35 -9.67
N THR A 182 1.98 -0.74 -9.29
CA THR A 182 2.58 -0.30 -8.03
C THR A 182 2.98 1.18 -8.07
N PHE A 183 3.43 1.70 -9.21
CA PHE A 183 3.71 3.13 -9.43
C PHE A 183 2.45 3.98 -9.30
N ALA A 184 1.31 3.50 -9.81
CA ALA A 184 0.02 4.15 -9.60
C ALA A 184 -0.32 4.19 -8.10
N GLY A 185 -0.18 3.06 -7.41
CA GLY A 185 -0.40 2.99 -5.96
C GLY A 185 0.52 3.91 -5.14
N ILE A 186 1.80 4.05 -5.52
CA ILE A 186 2.72 5.03 -4.91
C ILE A 186 2.23 6.46 -5.14
N THR A 187 1.83 6.78 -6.38
CA THR A 187 1.31 8.11 -6.71
C THR A 187 0.10 8.44 -5.84
N THR A 188 -0.83 7.49 -5.69
CA THR A 188 -2.00 7.65 -4.82
C THR A 188 -1.63 7.82 -3.35
N ALA A 189 -0.74 6.98 -2.82
CA ALA A 189 -0.34 7.04 -1.40
C ALA A 189 0.44 8.31 -1.03
N PHE A 190 1.27 8.84 -1.93
CA PHE A 190 2.12 9.99 -1.61
C PHE A 190 1.55 11.33 -2.09
N THR A 191 0.75 11.34 -3.15
CA THR A 191 0.20 12.57 -3.74
C THR A 191 -1.24 12.80 -3.32
N THR A 192 -2.11 11.80 -3.53
CA THR A 192 -3.54 11.94 -3.26
C THR A 192 -3.82 11.85 -1.76
N TYR A 193 -3.16 10.94 -1.05
CA TYR A 193 -3.41 10.67 0.37
C TYR A 193 -2.13 10.73 1.21
N PRO A 194 -1.49 11.90 1.35
CA PRO A 194 -0.19 12.02 2.04
C PRO A 194 -0.21 11.58 3.51
N HIS A 195 -1.38 11.44 4.13
CA HIS A 195 -1.57 10.93 5.48
C HIS A 195 -1.59 9.39 5.58
N SER A 196 -1.51 8.66 4.47
CA SER A 196 -1.47 7.18 4.44
C SER A 196 -0.08 6.62 4.76
N SER A 197 0.57 7.15 5.81
CA SER A 197 1.95 6.82 6.17
C SER A 197 2.19 5.31 6.35
N PRO A 198 1.28 4.51 6.93
CA PRO A 198 1.46 3.05 7.00
C PRO A 198 1.56 2.39 5.62
N CYS A 199 0.75 2.80 4.64
CA CYS A 199 0.85 2.29 3.28
C CYS A 199 2.16 2.74 2.61
N GLN A 200 2.54 4.01 2.81
CA GLN A 200 3.80 4.57 2.29
C GLN A 200 5.02 3.78 2.80
N ASP A 201 5.02 3.42 4.08
CA ASP A 201 6.08 2.60 4.70
C ASP A 201 6.22 1.23 4.04
N VAL A 202 5.09 0.54 3.80
CA VAL A 202 5.06 -0.77 3.12
C VAL A 202 5.60 -0.64 1.70
N LEU A 203 5.15 0.38 0.95
CA LEU A 203 5.59 0.64 -0.43
C LEU A 203 7.09 0.91 -0.51
N VAL A 204 7.62 1.80 0.34
CA VAL A 204 9.05 2.13 0.39
C VAL A 204 9.87 0.89 0.80
N SER A 205 9.39 0.15 1.80
CA SER A 205 10.04 -1.08 2.27
C SER A 205 10.12 -2.15 1.18
N PHE A 206 9.06 -2.29 0.38
CA PHE A 206 9.01 -3.22 -0.75
C PHE A 206 9.95 -2.78 -1.88
N PHE A 207 9.91 -1.52 -2.30
CA PHE A 207 10.80 -1.00 -3.35
C PHE A 207 12.27 -1.07 -2.96
N HIS A 208 12.59 -0.79 -1.70
CA HIS A 208 13.93 -1.00 -1.18
C HIS A 208 14.34 -2.47 -1.27
N ALA A 209 13.43 -3.42 -1.01
CA ALA A 209 13.72 -4.85 -1.12
C ALA A 209 14.02 -5.29 -2.55
N ILE A 210 13.24 -4.81 -3.52
CA ILE A 210 13.40 -5.18 -4.93
C ILE A 210 14.40 -4.32 -5.70
N ARG A 211 15.10 -3.40 -5.02
CA ARG A 211 16.02 -2.41 -5.64
C ARG A 211 16.98 -2.99 -6.66
N ALA A 212 17.47 -4.21 -6.44
CA ALA A 212 18.39 -4.86 -7.36
C ALA A 212 17.77 -5.22 -8.71
N ALA A 213 16.46 -5.50 -8.73
CA ALA A 213 15.70 -5.77 -9.96
C ALA A 213 15.23 -4.47 -10.63
N VAL A 214 14.89 -3.43 -9.86
CA VAL A 214 14.25 -2.22 -10.41
C VAL A 214 15.19 -1.04 -10.69
N PHE A 215 16.26 -0.81 -9.93
CA PHE A 215 17.05 0.43 -10.07
C PHE A 215 17.81 0.53 -11.41
N GLY A 216 18.05 -0.60 -12.08
CA GLY A 216 18.63 -0.62 -13.42
C GLY A 216 17.60 -0.49 -14.55
N SER A 217 16.30 -0.55 -14.25
CA SER A 217 15.27 -0.60 -15.28
C SER A 217 14.97 0.80 -15.86
N LYS A 218 14.62 0.82 -17.15
CA LYS A 218 14.21 2.05 -17.84
C LYS A 218 12.90 2.59 -17.27
N ASP A 219 11.97 1.70 -16.95
CA ASP A 219 10.64 2.07 -16.46
C ASP A 219 10.73 2.71 -15.07
N PHE A 220 11.55 2.16 -14.18
CA PHE A 220 11.83 2.80 -12.89
C PHE A 220 12.51 4.16 -13.06
N SER A 221 13.46 4.29 -13.98
CA SER A 221 14.11 5.58 -14.26
C SER A 221 13.12 6.63 -14.77
N LEU A 222 12.18 6.23 -15.63
CA LEU A 222 11.12 7.10 -16.14
C LEU A 222 10.12 7.50 -15.05
N PHE A 223 9.75 6.55 -14.19
CA PHE A 223 8.92 6.79 -13.02
C PHE A 223 9.60 7.78 -12.05
N MET A 224 10.86 7.53 -11.67
CA MET A 224 11.61 8.38 -10.74
C MET A 224 11.79 9.82 -11.22
N ALA A 225 11.77 10.07 -12.54
CA ALA A 225 11.80 11.44 -13.08
C ALA A 225 10.54 12.26 -12.74
N HIS A 226 9.43 11.60 -12.40
CA HIS A 226 8.13 12.22 -12.09
C HIS A 226 7.53 11.72 -10.78
N ALA A 227 8.28 10.93 -10.01
CA ALA A 227 7.80 10.34 -8.77
C ALA A 227 7.52 11.42 -7.71
N PRO A 228 6.59 11.16 -6.76
CA PRO A 228 6.39 12.03 -5.62
C PRO A 228 7.72 12.29 -4.89
N HIS A 229 7.95 13.55 -4.50
CA HIS A 229 9.25 13.97 -3.96
C HIS A 229 9.51 13.30 -2.60
N GLU A 230 8.46 13.11 -1.81
CA GLU A 230 8.44 12.41 -0.54
C GLU A 230 8.80 10.93 -0.73
N PHE A 231 8.22 10.25 -1.72
CA PHE A 231 8.58 8.85 -2.02
C PHE A 231 10.07 8.71 -2.38
N SER A 232 10.57 9.59 -3.25
CA SER A 232 11.98 9.57 -3.67
C SER A 232 12.92 9.79 -2.50
N HIS A 233 12.55 10.72 -1.60
CA HIS A 233 13.28 10.98 -0.36
C HIS A 233 13.28 9.76 0.56
N GLU A 234 12.12 9.19 0.87
CA GLU A 234 11.99 8.04 1.77
C GLU A 234 12.70 6.80 1.23
N LEU A 235 12.64 6.55 -0.09
CA LEU A 235 13.36 5.45 -0.72
C LEU A 235 14.88 5.64 -0.65
N LEU A 236 15.37 6.87 -0.84
CA LEU A 236 16.78 7.21 -0.67
C LEU A 236 17.22 7.00 0.78
N MET A 237 16.44 7.49 1.75
CA MET A 237 16.75 7.34 3.17
C MET A 237 16.73 5.86 3.59
N ALA A 238 15.73 5.09 3.16
CA ALA A 238 15.71 3.65 3.38
C ALA A 238 16.97 2.95 2.85
N THR A 239 17.49 3.40 1.71
CA THR A 239 18.72 2.88 1.10
C THR A 239 19.98 3.28 1.87
N LEU A 240 20.06 4.52 2.36
CA LEU A 240 21.22 5.05 3.10
C LEU A 240 21.29 4.49 4.52
N ASP A 241 20.15 4.41 5.20
CA ASP A 241 20.04 3.89 6.57
C ASP A 241 20.22 2.37 6.62
N GLY A 242 20.18 1.70 5.46
CA GLY A 242 20.17 0.25 5.39
C GLY A 242 18.95 -0.33 6.09
N LYS A 243 17.78 0.35 5.98
CA LYS A 243 16.52 -0.06 6.62
C LYS A 243 16.25 -1.52 6.26
N GLN A 244 16.26 -2.39 7.26
CA GLN A 244 15.94 -3.79 7.04
C GLN A 244 14.43 -3.90 6.79
N SER A 245 14.10 -4.08 5.51
CA SER A 245 12.77 -4.45 5.10
C SER A 245 12.48 -5.87 5.59
N LYS A 246 11.21 -6.19 5.88
CA LYS A 246 10.81 -7.58 6.23
C LYS A 246 11.19 -8.58 5.14
N TRP A 247 11.25 -8.12 3.89
CA TRP A 247 11.67 -8.91 2.72
C TRP A 247 13.19 -9.02 2.55
N VAL A 248 13.99 -8.34 3.37
CA VAL A 248 15.46 -8.29 3.28
C VAL A 248 16.13 -8.70 4.60
N HIS A 249 15.37 -8.88 5.69
CA HIS A 249 15.91 -9.07 7.03
C HIS A 249 16.65 -10.40 7.17
N ASP A 250 17.84 -10.43 7.77
CA ASP A 250 18.68 -11.64 7.94
C ASP A 250 18.17 -12.62 9.05
N GLY A 251 16.90 -12.53 9.46
CA GLY A 251 16.32 -13.35 10.54
C GLY A 251 15.87 -14.74 10.08
N GLU A 252 15.71 -15.68 11.02
CA GLU A 252 15.03 -16.98 10.78
C GLU A 252 13.59 -16.70 10.31
N GLY A 253 13.37 -16.65 8.99
CA GLY A 253 12.05 -16.40 8.40
C GLY A 253 12.05 -15.63 7.08
N SER A 254 13.14 -14.96 6.68
CA SER A 254 13.19 -14.39 5.33
C SER A 254 13.53 -15.47 4.30
N GLU A 255 12.50 -15.99 3.64
CA GLU A 255 12.66 -16.90 2.50
C GLU A 255 13.17 -16.16 1.24
N TYR A 256 13.11 -14.83 1.25
CA TYR A 256 13.40 -13.97 0.11
C TYR A 256 14.85 -13.48 0.15
N ARG A 257 15.69 -14.17 -0.63
CA ARG A 257 17.10 -13.84 -0.91
C ARG A 257 17.95 -13.51 0.32
N ARG A 258 18.71 -14.51 0.76
CA ARG A 258 20.14 -14.24 0.97
C ARG A 258 20.69 -13.75 -0.36
N LEU A 259 20.90 -12.45 -0.51
CA LEU A 259 22.01 -12.02 -1.35
C LEU A 259 23.22 -12.66 -0.68
N GLU A 260 23.64 -13.84 -1.17
CA GLU A 260 24.82 -14.51 -0.65
C GLU A 260 25.93 -13.48 -0.71
N ARG A 261 26.28 -12.99 0.48
CA ARG A 261 27.42 -12.11 0.63
C ARG A 261 28.57 -13.01 0.20
N ASN A 262 29.12 -12.77 -0.99
CA ASN A 262 30.27 -13.56 -1.42
C ASN A 262 31.29 -13.48 -0.30
N ASP A 263 31.68 -14.65 0.22
CA ASP A 263 32.70 -14.76 1.25
C ASP A 263 34.05 -14.26 0.72
N GLU A 264 34.16 -14.07 -0.60
CA GLU A 264 35.36 -13.66 -1.29
C GLU A 264 35.13 -12.50 -2.27
N CYS A 265 36.14 -11.65 -2.42
CA CYS A 265 36.15 -10.60 -3.43
C CYS A 265 36.15 -11.20 -4.84
N THR A 266 35.14 -10.90 -5.64
CA THR A 266 35.04 -11.34 -7.05
C THR A 266 36.18 -10.85 -7.96
N GLY A 267 37.00 -9.90 -7.51
CA GLY A 267 38.19 -9.44 -8.22
C GLY A 267 39.45 -10.23 -7.88
N CYS A 268 39.67 -10.58 -6.61
CA CYS A 268 40.94 -11.13 -6.13
C CYS A 268 40.81 -12.36 -5.22
N GLY A 269 39.60 -12.84 -4.97
CA GLY A 269 39.30 -13.96 -4.07
C GLY A 269 39.52 -13.65 -2.58
N CYS A 270 39.78 -12.39 -2.19
CA CYS A 270 40.12 -12.13 -0.79
C CYS A 270 38.91 -12.32 0.15
N PRO A 271 39.08 -12.97 1.31
CA PRO A 271 37.98 -13.25 2.24
C PRO A 271 37.32 -11.99 2.83
N ASN A 272 36.04 -12.08 3.19
CA ASN A 272 35.20 -11.00 3.74
C ASN A 272 35.41 -10.73 5.24
N ASP A 273 36.08 -11.64 5.92
CA ASP A 273 36.31 -11.71 7.36
C ASP A 273 37.56 -10.93 7.84
N ILE A 274 38.26 -10.22 6.95
CA ILE A 274 39.40 -9.36 7.32
C ILE A 274 38.90 -7.96 7.71
N PRO A 275 39.07 -7.47 8.96
CA PRO A 275 38.52 -6.18 9.43
C PRO A 275 39.02 -4.92 8.68
N GLN A 276 40.01 -5.07 7.81
CA GLN A 276 40.65 -3.99 7.06
C GLN A 276 40.08 -3.80 5.64
N THR A 277 39.28 -4.74 5.15
CA THR A 277 38.60 -4.60 3.85
C THR A 277 37.32 -3.80 4.05
N ARG A 278 37.39 -2.49 3.84
CA ARG A 278 36.17 -1.73 3.50
C ARG A 278 35.73 -2.22 2.12
N TRP A 279 34.46 -2.58 1.98
CA TRP A 279 33.89 -3.12 0.74
C TRP A 279 33.19 -2.02 -0.04
N ALA A 280 33.40 -1.98 -1.34
CA ALA A 280 32.71 -1.05 -2.23
C ALA A 280 31.69 -1.85 -3.04
N VAL A 281 30.41 -1.57 -2.82
CA VAL A 281 29.37 -2.00 -3.77
C VAL A 281 29.63 -1.24 -5.05
N ASN A 282 29.83 -1.95 -6.17
CA ASN A 282 29.90 -1.28 -7.46
C ASN A 282 28.47 -0.97 -7.92
N PRO A 283 28.03 0.31 -7.92
CA PRO A 283 26.66 0.66 -8.26
C PRO A 283 26.31 0.40 -9.74
N ARG A 284 27.28 0.08 -10.60
CA ARG A 284 27.00 -0.37 -11.98
C ARG A 284 26.53 -1.82 -12.08
N PHE A 285 26.74 -2.63 -11.03
CA PHE A 285 26.34 -4.04 -10.97
C PHE A 285 25.26 -4.31 -9.93
N SER A 286 24.75 -3.27 -9.24
CA SER A 286 23.61 -3.41 -8.33
C SER A 286 22.30 -3.72 -9.07
N GLY A 287 22.28 -3.67 -10.40
CA GLY A 287 21.16 -4.10 -11.25
C GLY A 287 21.26 -5.55 -11.77
N SER A 288 22.31 -6.30 -11.42
CA SER A 288 22.43 -7.72 -11.77
C SER A 288 22.36 -8.56 -10.50
N ASN A 289 21.68 -9.71 -10.56
CA ASN A 289 21.55 -10.67 -9.45
C ASN A 289 22.90 -11.19 -8.92
N LEU A 290 23.99 -10.88 -9.64
CA LEU A 290 25.37 -10.99 -9.19
C LEU A 290 25.85 -9.62 -8.67
N VAL A 291 25.61 -9.33 -7.39
CA VAL A 291 26.32 -8.22 -6.73
C VAL A 291 27.79 -8.65 -6.60
N PHE A 292 28.62 -8.20 -7.55
CA PHE A 292 30.06 -8.45 -7.52
C PHE A 292 30.70 -7.63 -6.39
N TRP A 293 30.80 -8.23 -5.21
CA TRP A 293 31.53 -7.66 -4.08
C TRP A 293 33.02 -7.56 -4.44
N ARG A 294 33.57 -6.34 -4.43
CA ARG A 294 35.00 -6.09 -4.62
C ARG A 294 35.58 -5.38 -3.41
N CYS A 295 36.77 -5.78 -2.98
CA CYS A 295 37.52 -5.02 -1.99
C CYS A 295 37.93 -3.66 -2.58
N ILE A 296 38.15 -2.66 -1.71
CA ILE A 296 38.53 -1.30 -2.14
C ILE A 296 39.77 -1.29 -3.05
N SER A 297 40.75 -2.17 -2.83
CA SER A 297 41.95 -2.26 -3.67
C SER A 297 41.59 -2.61 -5.12
N CYS A 298 40.79 -3.66 -5.32
CA CYS A 298 40.29 -4.05 -6.65
C CYS A 298 39.35 -3.02 -7.28
N HIS A 299 38.64 -2.23 -6.46
CA HIS A 299 37.83 -1.13 -6.95
C HIS A 299 38.70 0.03 -7.46
N LYS A 300 39.74 0.41 -6.71
CA LYS A 300 40.66 1.49 -7.07
C LYS A 300 41.47 1.16 -8.32
N GLU A 301 41.93 -0.08 -8.48
CA GLU A 301 42.72 -0.52 -9.65
C GLU A 301 41.96 -0.43 -10.97
N LYS A 302 40.65 -0.74 -10.98
CA LYS A 302 39.81 -0.61 -12.18
C LYS A 302 39.39 0.83 -12.48
N GLY A 303 39.28 1.69 -11.46
CA GLY A 303 39.03 3.13 -11.66
C GLY A 303 40.17 3.84 -12.41
N SER A 304 41.39 3.31 -12.32
CA SER A 304 42.59 3.82 -13.01
C SER A 304 42.78 3.29 -14.45
N GLN A 305 41.96 2.34 -14.93
CA GLN A 305 42.01 1.82 -16.30
C GLN A 305 40.94 2.40 -17.22
N ALA A 306 40.10 3.31 -16.73
CA ALA A 306 39.04 3.98 -17.49
C ALA A 306 39.16 5.51 -17.41
N ALA A 307 40.39 6.02 -17.50
CA ALA A 307 40.71 7.41 -17.78
C ALA A 307 41.58 7.47 -19.05
#